data_AF-A0A7V6KEQ8-F1
#
_entry.id   AF-A0A7V6KEQ8-F1
#
_cell.length_a   1.000
_cell.length_b   1.000
_cell.length_c   1.000
_cell.angle_alpha   90.00
_cell.angle_beta   90.00
_cell.angle_gamma   90.00
#
_symmetry.space_group_name_H-M   'P 1'
#
loop_
_entity.id
_entity.type
_entity.pdbx_description
1 polymer ?
#
loop_
_entity_poly.entity_id
_entity_poly.type
_entity_poly.pdbx_seq_one_letter_code
_entity_poly.pdbx_strand_id
1 'polypeptide(L)' 'MKNYTTQMEAAKKGIVTHELKIVAEKEGYTVEELLPLVAEGKVVISANKKHTSLDPVGIGSMLRTKINVNLGISRD' A
#
# COMPACT_ATOMS: atom_id res chain seq x y z
N MET A 1 -18.82 0.97 10.67
CA MET A 1 -17.54 0.24 10.76
C MET A 1 -17.03 0.03 9.35
N LYS A 2 -15.71 0.16 9.08
CA LYS A 2 -15.15 -0.22 7.78
C LYS A 2 -15.46 -1.70 7.55
N ASN A 3 -15.96 -2.05 6.36
CA ASN A 3 -16.31 -3.42 5.98
C ASN A 3 -15.11 -4.22 5.45
N TYR A 4 -13.87 -3.78 5.74
CA TYR A 4 -12.61 -4.41 5.34
C TYR A 4 -11.55 -4.20 6.43
N THR A 5 -10.59 -5.12 6.51
CA THR A 5 -9.46 -5.06 7.48
C THR A 5 -8.13 -4.74 6.81
N THR A 6 -7.90 -5.24 5.59
CA THR A 6 -6.64 -5.07 4.86
C THR A 6 -6.85 -4.32 3.54
N GLN A 7 -5.79 -3.76 2.98
CA GLN A 7 -5.84 -3.08 1.67
C GLN A 7 -6.20 -4.05 0.54
N MET A 8 -5.67 -5.29 0.57
CA MET A 8 -6.04 -6.32 -0.40
C MET A 8 -7.52 -6.72 -0.29
N GLU A 9 -8.06 -6.84 0.93
CA GLU A 9 -9.49 -7.13 1.12
C GLU A 9 -10.37 -5.99 0.60
N ALA A 10 -9.99 -4.74 0.85
CA ALA A 10 -10.68 -3.57 0.31
C ALA A 10 -10.66 -3.59 -1.23
N ALA A 11 -9.50 -3.86 -1.83
CA ALA A 11 -9.33 -3.92 -3.27
C ALA A 11 -10.17 -5.03 -3.92
N LYS A 12 -10.21 -6.23 -3.33
CA LYS A 12 -11.08 -7.34 -3.78
C LYS A 12 -12.57 -7.00 -3.71
N LYS A 13 -12.97 -6.06 -2.85
CA LYS A 13 -14.34 -5.53 -2.74
C LYS A 13 -14.59 -4.31 -3.65
N GLY A 14 -13.61 -3.93 -4.48
CA GLY A 14 -13.69 -2.75 -5.34
C GLY A 14 -13.60 -1.41 -4.58
N ILE A 15 -13.15 -1.43 -3.32
CA ILE A 15 -13.12 -0.24 -2.47
C ILE A 15 -11.81 0.53 -2.70
N VAL A 16 -11.93 1.74 -3.22
CA VAL A 16 -10.80 2.68 -3.35
C VAL A 16 -10.53 3.33 -2.00
N THR A 17 -9.47 2.89 -1.32
CA THR A 17 -9.05 3.44 -0.03
C THR A 17 -8.29 4.76 -0.18
N HIS A 18 -8.16 5.51 0.92
CA HIS A 18 -7.35 6.72 0.93
C HIS A 18 -5.87 6.41 0.66
N GLU A 19 -5.34 5.33 1.24
CA GLU A 19 -3.96 4.91 1.04
C GLU A 19 -3.69 4.50 -0.42
N LEU A 20 -4.65 3.85 -1.08
CA LEU A 20 -4.55 3.51 -2.51
C LEU A 20 -4.49 4.76 -3.38
N LYS A 21 -5.31 5.78 -3.11
CA LYS A 21 -5.28 7.06 -3.83
C LYS A 21 -3.90 7.73 -3.75
N ILE A 22 -3.32 7.80 -2.54
CA ILE A 22 -2.00 8.38 -2.33
C ILE A 22 -0.92 7.60 -3.10
N VAL A 23 -0.95 6.26 -3.03
CA VAL A 23 0.03 5.44 -3.73
C VAL A 23 -0.11 5.57 -5.25
N ALA A 24 -1.34 5.62 -5.77
CA ALA A 24 -1.61 5.83 -7.19
C ALA A 24 -1.00 7.16 -7.67
N GLU A 25 -1.28 8.25 -6.97
CA GLU A 25 -0.72 9.58 -7.27
C GLU A 25 0.82 9.56 -7.24
N LYS A 26 1.44 9.00 -6.20
CA LYS A 26 2.89 8.95 -6.06
C LYS A 26 3.59 8.18 -7.18
N GLU A 27 2.97 7.11 -7.66
CA GLU A 27 3.54 6.24 -8.69
C GLU A 27 3.15 6.64 -10.11
N GLY A 28 2.29 7.66 -10.27
CA GLY A 28 1.79 8.09 -11.58
C GLY A 28 0.77 7.13 -12.20
N TYR A 29 0.02 6.43 -11.35
CA TYR A 29 -1.06 5.51 -11.74
C TYR A 29 -2.43 6.13 -11.45
N THR A 30 -3.44 5.73 -12.21
CA THR A 30 -4.85 5.93 -11.82
C THR A 30 -5.26 4.92 -10.75
N VAL A 31 -6.37 5.18 -10.04
CA VAL A 31 -6.87 4.22 -9.05
C VAL A 31 -7.41 2.96 -9.73
N GLU A 32 -7.96 3.10 -10.93
CA GLU A 32 -8.50 2.02 -11.76
C GLU A 32 -7.40 1.05 -12.21
N GLU A 33 -6.18 1.55 -12.48
CA GLU A 33 -5.03 0.73 -12.81
C GLU A 33 -4.41 0.05 -11.59
N LEU A 34 -4.34 0.75 -10.44
CA LEU A 34 -3.67 0.22 -9.24
C LEU A 34 -4.54 -0.76 -8.44
N LEU A 35 -5.85 -0.53 -8.35
CA LEU A 35 -6.81 -1.37 -7.62
C LEU A 35 -6.75 -2.86 -7.99
N PRO A 36 -6.79 -3.27 -9.27
CA PRO A 36 -6.70 -4.68 -9.63
C PRO A 36 -5.34 -5.28 -9.25
N LEU A 37 -4.24 -4.53 -9.36
CA LEU A 37 -2.92 -5.01 -8.94
C LEU A 37 -2.85 -5.30 -7.44
N VAL A 38 -3.53 -4.49 -6.61
CA VAL A 38 -3.65 -4.73 -5.17
C VAL A 38 -4.59 -5.92 -4.88
N ALA A 39 -5.70 -6.03 -5.60
CA ALA A 39 -6.66 -7.13 -5.45
C ALA A 39 -6.04 -8.50 -5.82
N GLU A 40 -5.19 -8.52 -6.85
CA GLU A 40 -4.47 -9.70 -7.35
C GLU A 40 -3.23 -10.04 -6.51
N GLY A 41 -2.83 -9.17 -5.58
CA GLY A 41 -1.62 -9.35 -4.76
C GLY A 41 -0.31 -9.09 -5.50
N LYS A 42 -0.34 -8.46 -6.68
CA LYS A 42 0.86 -8.02 -7.42
C LYS A 42 1.49 -6.76 -6.80
N VAL A 43 0.66 -5.95 -6.14
CA VAL A 43 1.07 -4.77 -5.38
C VAL A 43 0.54 -4.88 -3.95
N VAL A 44 1.36 -4.54 -2.97
CA VAL A 44 0.95 -4.40 -1.57
C VAL A 44 1.11 -2.95 -1.11
N ILE A 45 0.17 -2.49 -0.27
CA ILE A 45 0.27 -1.20 0.43
C ILE A 45 0.38 -1.51 1.93
N SER A 46 1.56 -1.28 2.49
CA SER A 46 1.88 -1.57 3.90
C SER A 46 1.28 -0.50 4.82
N ALA A 47 -0.01 -0.62 5.11
CA ALA A 47 -0.78 0.36 5.89
C ALA A 47 -1.40 -0.24 7.15
N ASN A 48 -0.56 -0.48 8.18
CA ASN A 48 -1.06 -0.88 9.49
C ASN A 48 -1.91 0.25 10.10
N LYS A 49 -3.16 -0.04 10.46
CA LYS A 49 -4.11 0.91 11.07
C LYS A 49 -3.62 1.61 12.34
N LYS A 50 -2.60 1.06 13.02
CA LYS A 50 -1.99 1.66 14.22
C LYS A 50 -0.84 2.64 13.90
N HIS A 51 -0.34 2.66 12.67
CA HIS A 51 0.72 3.57 12.24
C HIS A 51 0.10 4.88 11.74
N THR A 52 -0.26 5.77 12.67
CA THR A 52 -1.06 6.98 12.40
C THR A 52 -0.31 8.08 11.65
N SER A 53 1.02 8.07 11.69
CA SER A 53 1.91 9.00 10.96
C SER A 53 2.43 8.41 9.63
N LEU A 54 1.81 7.34 9.14
CA LEU A 54 2.25 6.67 7.92
C LEU A 54 2.10 7.59 6.72
N ASP A 55 3.16 7.68 5.91
CA ASP A 55 3.08 8.12 4.53
C ASP A 55 2.98 6.89 3.60
N PRO A 56 1.82 6.60 2.98
CA PRO A 56 1.60 5.33 2.28
C PRO A 56 2.54 5.11 1.09
N VAL A 57 3.05 3.88 0.96
CA VAL A 57 3.89 3.44 -0.17
C VAL A 57 3.41 2.08 -0.66
N GLY A 58 3.34 1.93 -1.99
CA GLY A 58 3.10 0.65 -2.65
C GLY A 58 4.40 -0.07 -3.01
N ILE A 59 4.40 -1.39 -2.90
CA ILE A 59 5.51 -2.28 -3.26
C ILE A 59 4.98 -3.35 -4.21
N GLY A 60 5.60 -3.52 -5.38
CA GLY A 60 5.20 -4.51 -6.38
C GLY A 60 5.94 -4.32 -7.70
N SER A 61 5.88 -5.32 -8.57
CA SER A 61 6.69 -5.39 -9.81
C SER A 61 6.35 -4.31 -10.86
N MET A 62 5.18 -3.70 -10.78
CA MET A 62 4.73 -2.65 -11.71
C MET A 62 5.05 -1.24 -11.22
N LEU A 63 5.52 -1.08 -9.98
CA LEU A 63 5.80 0.23 -9.39
C LEU A 63 7.30 0.53 -9.47
N ARG A 64 7.70 1.77 -9.15
CA ARG A 64 9.13 2.10 -9.03
C ARG A 64 9.79 1.20 -7.99
N THR A 65 11.03 0.79 -8.24
CA THR A 65 11.82 0.00 -7.28
C THR A 65 11.90 0.71 -5.93
N LYS A 66 11.67 -0.03 -4.85
CA LYS A 66 11.74 0.46 -3.48
C LYS A 66 12.96 -0.15 -2.78
N ILE A 67 13.59 0.62 -1.91
CA ILE A 67 14.75 0.18 -1.12
C ILE A 67 14.34 0.19 0.35
N ASN A 68 14.72 -0.85 1.08
CA ASN A 68 14.56 -0.94 2.54
C ASN A 68 15.91 -0.74 3.22
N VAL A 69 15.91 -0.02 4.34
CA VAL A 69 17.10 0.20 5.16
C VAL A 69 16.81 -0.31 6.57
N ASN A 70 17.70 -1.16 7.10
CA ASN A 70 17.64 -1.64 8.48
C ASN A 70 18.38 -0.66 9.39
N LEU A 71 17.68 -0.15 10.42
CA LEU A 71 18.25 0.72 11.44
C LEU A 71 18.08 0.08 12.82
N GLY A 72 19.16 0.03 13.59
CA GLY A 72 19.17 -0.50 14.95
C GLY A 72 20.57 -0.41 15.54
N ILE A 73 20.66 -0.24 16.85
CA ILE A 73 21.93 -0.31 17.60
C ILE A 73 22.07 -1.71 18.21
N SER A 74 23.24 -2.33 18.09
CA SER A 74 23.57 -3.48 18.93
C SER A 74 23.79 -3.01 20.36
N ARG A 75 23.35 -3.82 21.33
CA ARG A 75 23.76 -3.63 22.72
C ARG A 75 25.13 -4.28 22.89
N ASP A 76 26.09 -3.51 23.38
CA ASP A 76 27.23 -4.04 24.15
C ASP A 76 26.82 -4.05 25.64
#